data_AF-A0A430FG50-F1
#
_entry.id   AF-A0A430FG50-F1
#
_cell.length_a   1.000
_cell.length_b   1.000
_cell.length_c   1.000
_cell.angle_alpha   90.00
_cell.angle_beta   90.00
_cell.angle_gamma   90.00
#
_symmetry.space_group_name_H-M   'P 1'
#
loop_
_entity.id
_entity.type
_entity.pdbx_description
1 polymer ?
#
loop_
_entity_poly.entity_id
_entity_poly.type
_entity_poly.pdbx_seq_one_letter_code
_entity_poly.pdbx_strand_id
1 'polypeptide(L)'
;MRGVKYAVLKNPGDLTDRQSEALDALRNADPKGQLYRAWQLRELLRNLLKHPLDQARTELNHWVFWASHSRIPEIVELARKIRRRRPDILRTIELGRSNARLEAFNNRIKVTIRMAYGFHHVNNLISLVMLRCGGLDIRLPEPTI
;
A
#
# COMPACT_ATOMS: atom_id res chain seq x y z
N MET A 1 -8.48 -22.75 11.80
CA MET A 1 -9.00 -22.82 10.41
C MET A 1 -7.86 -22.90 9.40
N ARG A 2 -7.64 -24.06 8.76
CA ARG A 2 -6.68 -24.20 7.65
C ARG A 2 -7.34 -23.67 6.37
N GLY A 3 -6.66 -22.78 5.61
CA GLY A 3 -7.12 -22.30 4.29
C GLY A 3 -7.58 -20.84 4.21
N VAL A 4 -8.02 -20.22 5.31
CA VAL A 4 -8.59 -18.86 5.29
C VAL A 4 -7.54 -17.76 5.09
N LYS A 5 -6.28 -18.02 5.50
CA LYS A 5 -5.15 -17.09 5.34
C LYS A 5 -4.98 -16.63 3.89
N TYR A 6 -5.12 -17.55 2.93
CA TYR A 6 -4.94 -17.25 1.51
C TYR A 6 -6.18 -16.61 0.88
N ALA A 7 -7.38 -16.84 1.43
CA ALA A 7 -8.60 -16.19 0.99
C ALA A 7 -8.62 -14.69 1.34
N VAL A 8 -8.20 -14.34 2.57
CA VAL A 8 -8.16 -12.94 3.04
C VAL A 8 -7.14 -12.08 2.27
N LEU A 9 -6.07 -12.70 1.76
CA LEU A 9 -4.98 -12.02 1.05
C LEU A 9 -5.24 -11.80 -0.44
N LYS A 10 -6.19 -12.51 -1.04
CA LYS A 10 -6.52 -12.38 -2.47
C LYS A 10 -7.57 -11.29 -2.70
N ASN A 11 -7.61 -10.78 -3.93
CA ASN A 11 -8.68 -9.89 -4.35
C ASN A 11 -9.99 -10.69 -4.48
N PRO A 12 -11.15 -10.08 -4.20
CA PRO A 12 -12.46 -10.75 -4.29
C PRO A 12 -12.74 -11.39 -5.66
N GLY A 13 -12.28 -10.74 -6.74
CA GLY A 13 -12.44 -11.26 -8.11
C GLY A 13 -11.48 -12.40 -8.49
N ASP A 14 -10.47 -12.68 -7.66
CA ASP A 14 -9.47 -13.73 -7.88
C ASP A 14 -9.65 -14.92 -6.90
N LEU A 15 -10.76 -14.93 -6.15
CA LEU A 15 -11.09 -16.00 -5.21
C LEU A 15 -11.63 -17.20 -5.97
N THR A 16 -11.14 -18.39 -5.62
CA THR A 16 -11.80 -19.63 -6.04
C THR A 16 -13.05 -19.87 -5.21
N ASP A 17 -13.99 -20.68 -5.70
CA ASP A 17 -15.25 -20.98 -5.00
C ASP A 17 -15.01 -21.46 -3.56
N ARG A 18 -14.05 -22.37 -3.39
CA ARG A 18 -13.61 -22.88 -2.07
C ARG A 18 -13.04 -21.78 -1.16
N GLN A 19 -12.42 -20.74 -1.72
CA GLN A 19 -11.92 -19.60 -0.95
C GLN A 19 -13.03 -18.63 -0.57
N SER A 20 -14.03 -18.45 -1.43
CA SER A 20 -15.25 -17.68 -1.13
C SER A 20 -16.03 -18.35 0.01
N GLU A 21 -16.27 -19.65 -0.08
CA GLU A 21 -16.93 -20.44 0.97
C GLU A 21 -16.15 -20.38 2.30
N ALA A 22 -14.81 -20.42 2.25
CA ALA A 22 -13.99 -20.28 3.44
C ALA A 22 -14.08 -18.88 4.08
N LEU A 23 -14.33 -17.85 3.28
CA LEU A 23 -14.49 -16.45 3.72
C LEU A 23 -15.90 -16.20 4.27
N ASP A 24 -16.93 -16.83 3.70
CA ASP A 24 -18.28 -16.86 4.26
C ASP A 24 -18.34 -17.68 5.57
N ALA A 25 -17.61 -18.80 5.63
CA ALA A 25 -17.47 -19.57 6.87
C ALA A 25 -16.75 -18.74 7.95
N LEU A 26 -15.78 -17.90 7.59
CA LEU A 26 -15.15 -16.95 8.51
C LEU A 26 -16.16 -15.94 9.06
N ARG A 27 -17.04 -15.40 8.22
CA ARG A 27 -18.11 -14.49 8.67
C ARG A 27 -18.98 -15.13 9.77
N ASN A 28 -19.30 -16.41 9.62
CA ASN A 28 -20.19 -17.12 10.54
C ASN A 28 -19.46 -17.64 11.79
N ALA A 29 -18.14 -17.86 11.72
CA ALA A 29 -17.37 -18.48 12.79
C ALA A 29 -16.52 -17.51 13.63
N ASP A 30 -16.37 -16.25 13.22
CA ASP A 30 -15.66 -15.22 14.00
C ASP A 30 -16.59 -14.65 15.07
N PRO A 31 -16.40 -14.98 16.37
CA PRO A 31 -17.31 -14.55 17.44
C PRO A 31 -17.35 -13.03 17.63
N LYS A 32 -16.32 -12.30 17.17
CA LYS A 32 -16.24 -10.84 17.25
C LYS A 32 -16.44 -10.16 15.88
N GLY A 33 -16.46 -10.93 14.79
CA GLY A 33 -16.55 -10.43 13.41
C GLY A 33 -15.45 -9.45 13.01
N GLN A 34 -14.34 -9.39 13.76
CA GLN A 34 -13.28 -8.41 13.57
C GLN A 34 -12.48 -8.69 12.30
N LEU A 35 -12.18 -9.96 12.00
CA LEU A 35 -11.36 -10.31 10.86
C LEU A 35 -12.10 -10.08 9.54
N TYR A 36 -13.39 -10.46 9.49
CA TYR A 36 -14.24 -10.19 8.34
C TYR A 36 -14.41 -8.68 8.11
N ARG A 37 -14.67 -7.91 9.18
CA ARG A 37 -14.79 -6.44 9.11
C ARG A 37 -13.49 -5.78 8.64
N ALA A 38 -12.33 -6.24 9.13
CA ALA A 38 -11.03 -5.76 8.68
C ALA A 38 -10.80 -6.02 7.18
N TRP A 39 -11.19 -7.20 6.70
CA TRP A 39 -11.13 -7.52 5.27
C TRP A 39 -12.04 -6.62 4.44
N GLN A 40 -13.28 -6.36 4.87
CA GLN A 40 -14.19 -5.45 4.18
C GLN A 40 -13.63 -4.02 4.11
N LEU A 41 -13.09 -3.51 5.23
CA LEU A 41 -12.45 -2.19 5.29
C LEU A 41 -11.24 -2.09 4.36
N ARG A 42 -10.44 -3.17 4.25
CA ARG A 42 -9.33 -3.24 3.29
C ARG A 42 -9.83 -3.13 1.84
N GLU A 43 -10.88 -3.88 1.50
CA GLU A 43 -11.42 -3.91 0.12
C GLU A 43 -12.09 -2.60 -0.27
N LEU A 44 -12.84 -1.96 0.62
CA LEU A 44 -13.42 -0.64 0.35
C LEU A 44 -12.33 0.40 0.02
N LEU A 45 -11.24 0.42 0.79
CA LEU A 45 -10.14 1.35 0.54
C LEU A 45 -9.45 1.07 -0.82
N ARG A 46 -9.37 -0.20 -1.23
CA ARG A 46 -8.81 -0.61 -2.52
C ARG A 46 -9.66 -0.10 -3.70
N ASN A 47 -10.98 -0.22 -3.59
CA ASN A 47 -11.90 0.21 -4.65
C ASN A 47 -12.03 1.73 -4.73
N LEU A 48 -11.95 2.42 -3.58
CA LEU A 48 -12.01 3.88 -3.50
C LEU A 48 -11.02 4.58 -4.42
N LEU A 49 -9.81 4.03 -4.59
CA LEU A 49 -8.77 4.61 -5.45
C LEU A 49 -9.10 4.54 -6.96
N LYS A 50 -10.12 3.77 -7.34
CA LYS A 50 -10.56 3.60 -8.74
C LYS A 50 -11.78 4.46 -9.09
N HIS A 51 -12.41 5.09 -8.09
CA HIS A 51 -13.64 5.85 -8.30
C HIS A 51 -13.36 7.28 -8.76
N PRO A 52 -14.33 7.91 -9.47
CA PRO A 52 -14.29 9.35 -9.74
C PRO A 52 -14.20 10.16 -8.44
N LEU A 53 -13.63 11.37 -8.53
CA LEU A 53 -13.28 12.19 -7.37
C LEU A 53 -14.47 12.45 -6.42
N ASP A 54 -15.65 12.72 -6.97
CA ASP A 54 -16.85 13.03 -6.17
C ASP A 54 -17.35 11.81 -5.39
N GLN A 55 -17.35 10.64 -6.02
CA GLN A 55 -17.68 9.38 -5.39
C GLN A 55 -16.63 9.02 -4.32
N ALA A 56 -15.34 9.12 -4.67
CA ALA A 56 -14.25 8.84 -3.75
C ALA A 56 -14.27 9.74 -2.50
N ARG A 57 -14.70 11.01 -2.63
CA ARG A 57 -14.82 11.94 -1.51
C ARG A 57 -15.88 11.49 -0.49
N THR A 58 -17.03 11.05 -0.99
CA THR A 58 -18.15 10.57 -0.17
C THR A 58 -17.82 9.23 0.47
N GLU A 59 -17.24 8.31 -0.31
CA GLU A 59 -16.83 7.00 0.20
C GLU A 59 -15.70 7.09 1.21
N LEU A 60 -14.75 8.01 1.04
CA LEU A 60 -13.67 8.21 2.01
C LEU A 60 -14.21 8.67 3.36
N ASN A 61 -15.23 9.52 3.36
CA ASN A 61 -15.93 9.94 4.58
C ASN A 61 -16.60 8.74 5.25
N HIS A 62 -17.37 7.97 4.49
CA HIS A 62 -18.05 6.79 5.00
C HIS A 62 -17.06 5.76 5.54
N TRP A 63 -15.96 5.51 4.82
CA TRP A 63 -14.89 4.62 5.23
C TRP A 63 -14.24 5.07 6.53
N VAL A 64 -13.88 6.37 6.66
CA VAL A 64 -13.28 6.92 7.88
C VAL A 64 -14.23 6.80 9.06
N PHE A 65 -15.53 7.03 8.86
CA PHE A 65 -16.55 6.86 9.89
C PHE A 65 -16.60 5.40 10.34
N TRP A 66 -16.74 4.46 9.42
CA TRP A 66 -16.84 3.03 9.74
C TRP A 66 -15.57 2.47 10.39
N ALA A 67 -14.40 2.82 9.84
CA ALA A 67 -13.10 2.42 10.36
C ALA A 67 -12.86 2.91 11.80
N SER A 68 -13.30 4.13 12.12
CA SER A 68 -13.15 4.70 13.47
C SER A 68 -13.99 3.98 14.53
N HIS A 69 -15.10 3.35 14.13
CA HIS A 69 -16.00 2.60 15.02
C HIS A 69 -15.80 1.08 14.93
N SER A 70 -14.77 0.62 14.23
CA SER A 70 -14.51 -0.81 13.99
C SER A 70 -14.13 -1.59 15.26
N ARG A 71 -13.71 -0.89 16.33
CA ARG A 71 -13.12 -1.44 17.57
C ARG A 71 -11.86 -2.30 17.32
N ILE A 72 -11.14 -2.00 16.24
CA ILE A 72 -9.86 -2.63 15.87
C ILE A 72 -8.79 -1.53 15.92
N PRO A 73 -7.93 -1.49 16.95
CA PRO A 73 -7.02 -0.37 17.20
C PRO A 73 -6.16 0.02 15.99
N GLU A 74 -5.65 -0.96 15.25
CA GLU A 74 -4.80 -0.77 14.07
C GLU A 74 -5.56 -0.04 12.95
N ILE A 75 -6.84 -0.36 12.77
CA ILE A 75 -7.70 0.28 11.76
C ILE A 75 -8.13 1.66 12.21
N VAL A 76 -8.40 1.85 13.51
CA VAL A 76 -8.73 3.17 14.07
C VAL A 76 -7.55 4.13 13.89
N GLU A 77 -6.32 3.67 14.14
CA GLU A 77 -5.10 4.44 13.86
C GLU A 77 -4.93 4.77 12.38
N LEU A 78 -5.22 3.80 11.50
CA LEU A 78 -5.22 4.04 10.05
C LEU A 78 -6.27 5.10 9.67
N ALA A 79 -7.47 5.04 10.24
CA ALA A 79 -8.53 6.02 10.01
C ALA A 79 -8.11 7.43 10.43
N ARG A 80 -7.42 7.57 11.57
CA ARG A 80 -6.85 8.84 12.02
C ARG A 80 -5.81 9.38 11.03
N LYS A 81 -4.90 8.54 10.53
CA LYS A 81 -3.90 8.92 9.52
C LYS A 81 -4.55 9.36 8.21
N ILE A 82 -5.51 8.57 7.70
CA ILE A 82 -6.23 8.87 6.47
C ILE A 82 -7.03 10.16 6.60
N ARG A 83 -7.70 10.39 7.74
CA ARG A 83 -8.42 11.65 7.99
C ARG A 83 -7.49 12.86 7.91
N ARG A 84 -6.29 12.78 8.52
CA ARG A 84 -5.28 13.86 8.46
C ARG A 84 -4.76 14.11 7.04
N ARG A 85 -4.56 13.05 6.25
CA ARG A 85 -4.02 13.14 4.88
C ARG A 85 -5.11 13.16 3.80
N ARG A 86 -6.37 13.38 4.18
CA ARG A 86 -7.51 13.36 3.26
C ARG A 86 -7.33 14.26 2.03
N PRO A 87 -6.84 15.51 2.16
CA PRO A 87 -6.61 16.38 0.99
C PRO A 87 -5.61 15.77 0.00
N ASP A 88 -4.51 15.20 0.50
CA ASP A 88 -3.47 14.57 -0.32
C ASP A 88 -3.98 13.33 -1.06
N ILE A 89 -4.81 12.52 -0.38
CA ILE A 89 -5.41 11.31 -0.96
C ILE A 89 -6.34 11.71 -2.12
N LEU A 90 -7.22 12.67 -1.90
CA LEU A 90 -8.14 13.15 -2.94
C LEU A 90 -7.40 13.76 -4.13
N ARG A 91 -6.35 14.55 -3.86
CA ARG A 91 -5.48 15.10 -4.90
C ARG A 91 -4.78 14.00 -5.71
N THR A 92 -4.39 12.90 -5.06
CA THR A 92 -3.77 11.76 -5.74
C THR A 92 -4.76 11.08 -6.70
N ILE A 93 -6.02 10.92 -6.28
CA ILE A 93 -7.10 10.37 -7.12
C ILE A 93 -7.38 11.29 -8.31
N GLU A 94 -7.48 12.59 -8.07
CA GLU A 94 -7.67 13.62 -9.11
C GLU A 94 -6.54 13.60 -10.15
N LEU A 95 -5.29 13.50 -9.71
CA LEU A 95 -4.13 13.47 -10.60
C LEU A 95 -3.99 12.15 -11.39
N GLY A 96 -4.65 11.07 -10.94
CA GLY A 96 -4.65 9.77 -11.62
C GLY A 96 -3.26 9.16 -11.87
N ARG A 97 -2.24 9.60 -11.12
CA ARG A 97 -0.85 9.17 -11.36
C ARG A 97 -0.65 7.75 -10.81
N SER A 98 -0.08 6.88 -11.64
CA SER A 98 0.30 5.54 -11.18
C SER A 98 1.49 5.61 -10.22
N ASN A 99 1.46 4.75 -9.20
CA ASN A 99 2.58 4.60 -8.26
C ASN A 99 3.80 3.89 -8.90
N ALA A 100 3.70 3.44 -10.15
CA ALA A 100 4.69 2.60 -10.82
C ALA A 100 6.10 3.23 -10.85
N ARG A 101 6.20 4.55 -11.10
CA ARG A 101 7.49 5.25 -11.11
C ARG A 101 8.13 5.27 -9.72
N LEU A 102 7.35 5.57 -8.68
CA LEU A 102 7.83 5.57 -7.30
C LEU A 102 8.26 4.17 -6.85
N GLU A 103 7.50 3.13 -7.22
CA GLU A 103 7.88 1.74 -6.95
C GLU A 103 9.16 1.33 -7.69
N ALA A 104 9.34 1.76 -8.94
CA ALA A 104 10.57 1.51 -9.68
C ALA A 104 11.79 2.15 -8.99
N PHE A 105 11.65 3.39 -8.50
CA PHE A 105 12.68 4.04 -7.69
C PHE A 105 12.95 3.28 -6.38
N ASN A 106 11.90 2.93 -5.64
CA ASN A 106 12.02 2.17 -4.40
C ASN A 106 12.74 0.83 -4.62
N ASN A 107 12.44 0.13 -5.71
CA ASN A 107 13.09 -1.12 -6.06
C ASN A 107 14.58 -0.92 -6.40
N ARG A 108 14.94 0.13 -7.16
CA ARG A 108 16.35 0.48 -7.41
C ARG A 108 17.11 0.77 -6.13
N ILE A 109 16.50 1.50 -5.20
CA ILE A 109 17.09 1.80 -3.88
C ILE A 109 17.30 0.50 -3.08
N LYS A 110 16.29 -0.36 -3.00
CA LYS A 110 16.38 -1.65 -2.29
C LYS A 110 17.48 -2.55 -2.86
N VAL A 111 17.61 -2.62 -4.19
CA VAL A 111 18.70 -3.37 -4.86
C VAL A 111 20.05 -2.77 -4.51
N THR A 112 20.17 -1.43 -4.54
CA THR A 112 21.39 -0.72 -4.16
C THR A 112 21.83 -1.03 -2.73
N ILE A 113 20.90 -0.99 -1.79
CA ILE A 113 21.16 -1.35 -0.37
C ILE A 113 21.63 -2.80 -0.27
N ARG A 114 20.97 -3.73 -0.98
CA ARG A 114 21.31 -5.16 -0.92
C ARG A 114 22.71 -5.47 -1.47
N MET A 115 23.11 -4.82 -2.57
CA MET A 115 24.45 -5.01 -3.15
C MET A 115 25.56 -4.40 -2.31
N ALA A 116 25.25 -3.39 -1.50
CA ALA A 116 26.26 -2.73 -0.69
C ALA A 116 26.65 -3.53 0.56
N TYR A 117 25.86 -4.53 0.97
CA TYR A 117 26.05 -5.34 2.19
C TYR A 117 26.15 -4.56 3.53
N GLY A 118 26.06 -3.23 3.48
CA GLY A 118 26.13 -2.34 4.63
C GLY A 118 26.98 -1.12 4.31
N PHE A 119 26.63 0.03 4.89
CA PHE A 119 27.47 1.22 4.84
C PHE A 119 27.81 1.62 6.28
N HIS A 120 29.08 1.95 6.52
CA HIS A 120 29.51 2.52 7.80
C HIS A 120 28.82 3.87 8.09
N HIS A 121 28.52 4.65 7.04
CA HIS A 121 27.86 5.94 7.15
C HIS A 121 26.67 6.06 6.20
N VAL A 122 25.55 6.61 6.68
CA VAL A 122 24.32 6.81 5.88
C VAL A 122 24.56 7.73 4.68
N ASN A 123 25.47 8.70 4.79
CA ASN A 123 25.81 9.60 3.69
C ASN A 123 26.34 8.84 2.46
N ASN A 124 27.07 7.74 2.66
CA ASN A 124 27.58 6.92 1.55
C ASN A 124 26.44 6.20 0.82
N LEU A 125 25.43 5.74 1.56
CA LEU A 125 24.20 5.19 0.98
C LEU A 125 23.46 6.25 0.17
N ILE A 126 23.28 7.46 0.73
CA ILE A 126 22.59 8.56 0.05
C ILE A 126 23.32 8.92 -1.25
N SER A 127 24.64 9.09 -1.20
CA SER A 127 25.46 9.39 -2.37
C SER A 127 25.34 8.31 -3.45
N LEU A 128 25.38 7.03 -3.07
CA LEU A 128 25.21 5.94 -4.04
C LEU A 128 23.79 5.88 -4.63
N VAL A 129 22.76 6.17 -3.83
CA VAL A 129 21.38 6.28 -4.31
C VAL A 129 21.24 7.44 -5.28
N MET A 130 21.80 8.62 -4.97
CA MET A 130 21.80 9.77 -5.86
C MET A 130 22.55 9.47 -7.16
N LEU A 131 23.71 8.80 -7.07
CA LEU A 131 24.48 8.34 -8.23
C LEU A 131 23.66 7.42 -9.13
N ARG A 132 23.05 6.39 -8.53
CA ARG A 132 22.31 5.37 -9.30
C ARG A 132 20.95 5.85 -9.77
N CYS A 133 20.25 6.71 -9.05
CA CYS A 133 18.86 7.09 -9.36
C CYS A 133 18.73 8.49 -9.95
N GLY A 134 19.73 9.36 -9.79
CA GLY A 134 19.68 10.76 -10.21
C GLY A 134 19.87 10.99 -11.71
N GLY A 135 20.27 9.97 -12.48
CA GLY A 135 20.47 10.11 -13.93
C GLY A 135 21.63 11.02 -14.30
N LEU A 136 22.64 11.13 -13.43
CA LEU A 136 23.85 11.90 -13.68
C LEU A 136 24.58 11.31 -14.89
N ASP A 137 24.86 12.14 -15.89
CA ASP A 137 25.75 11.80 -17.00
C ASP A 137 27.20 11.92 -16.50
N ILE A 138 27.81 10.78 -16.16
CA ILE A 138 29.19 10.72 -15.70
C ILE A 138 30.05 10.29 -16.86
N ARG A 139 30.72 11.28 -17.45
CA ARG A 139 31.80 11.03 -18.40
C ARG A 139 33.05 10.67 -17.63
N LEU A 140 33.51 9.43 -17.83
CA LEU A 140 34.80 9.01 -17.30
C LEU A 140 35.90 9.78 -18.02
N PRO A 141 36.97 10.21 -17.32
CA PRO A 141 38.10 10.84 -17.97
C PRO A 141 38.71 9.85 -18.98
N GLU A 142 39.00 10.34 -20.19
CA GLU A 142 39.71 9.56 -21.19
C GLU A 142 41.15 9.35 -20.72
N PRO A 143 41.72 8.13 -20.86
CA PRO A 143 43.09 7.90 -20.50
C PRO A 143 43.98 8.75 -21.41
N THR A 144 44.75 9.65 -20.81
CA THR A 144 45.82 10.37 -21.50
C THR A 144 46.89 9.34 -21.87
N ILE A 145 46.98 9.02 -23.17
CA ILE A 145 48.05 8.20 -23.76
C ILE A 145 49.31 9.05 -23.87
#